data_AF-A0A4C1XU12-F1
#
_entry.id   AF-A0A4C1XU12-F1
#
_cell.length_a   1.000
_cell.length_b   1.000
_cell.length_c   1.000
_cell.angle_alpha   90.00
_cell.angle_beta   90.00
_cell.angle_gamma   90.00
#
_symmetry.space_group_name_H-M   'P 1'
#
loop_
_entity.id
_entity.type
_entity.pdbx_description
1 polymer ?
#
loop_
_entity_poly.entity_id
_entity_poly.type
_entity_poly.pdbx_seq_one_letter_code
_entity_poly.pdbx_strand_id
1 'polypeptide(L)'
;MVHQRAANAPWYIKNFVLHRDLELPTISKYMKDVSERFFDVASSHPNPLLVSAVSCELPPPYHFCKRPRNVLLDPPDDLTLEAEKLIEFNKMAMTRRKD
;
A
#
# COMPACT_ATOMS: atom_id res chain seq x y z
N MET A 1 -21.40 -15.50 -9.67
CA MET A 1 -20.24 -16.30 -10.12
C MET A 1 -19.36 -15.46 -11.05
N VAL A 2 -18.48 -14.59 -10.55
CA VAL A 2 -17.59 -13.78 -11.42
C VAL A 2 -16.15 -13.69 -10.88
N HIS A 3 -15.94 -13.87 -9.56
CA HIS A 3 -14.63 -13.66 -8.96
C HIS A 3 -13.56 -14.74 -9.26
N GLN A 4 -13.95 -15.95 -9.67
CA GLN A 4 -12.99 -17.06 -9.84
C GLN A 4 -12.20 -17.02 -11.17
N ARG A 5 -12.59 -16.17 -12.14
CA ARG A 5 -11.90 -16.06 -13.44
C ARG A 5 -10.66 -15.16 -13.40
N ALA A 6 -10.65 -14.12 -12.56
CA ALA A 6 -9.50 -13.21 -12.47
C ALA A 6 -8.31 -13.87 -11.74
N ALA A 7 -8.58 -14.68 -10.70
CA ALA A 7 -7.55 -15.32 -9.90
C ALA A 7 -6.74 -16.41 -10.64
N ASN A 8 -7.29 -16.96 -11.72
CA ASN A 8 -6.69 -18.04 -12.52
C ASN A 8 -6.31 -17.61 -13.95
N ALA A 9 -6.15 -16.30 -14.19
CA ALA A 9 -5.77 -15.79 -15.50
C ALA A 9 -4.33 -16.22 -15.86
N PRO A 10 -4.07 -16.71 -17.10
CA PRO A 10 -2.72 -16.94 -17.59
C PRO A 10 -1.83 -15.69 -17.45
N TRP A 11 -0.56 -15.89 -17.09
CA TRP A 11 0.39 -14.83 -16.75
C TRP A 11 0.64 -13.79 -17.85
N TYR A 12 0.29 -14.12 -19.11
CA TYR A 12 0.43 -13.23 -20.26
C TYR A 12 -0.80 -12.32 -20.50
N ILE A 13 -1.90 -12.51 -19.77
CA ILE A 13 -3.06 -11.63 -19.85
C ILE A 13 -2.76 -10.36 -19.04
N LYS A 14 -2.77 -9.21 -19.72
CA LYS A 14 -2.52 -7.92 -19.09
C LYS A 14 -3.68 -7.53 -18.16
N ASN A 15 -3.36 -7.06 -16.96
CA ASN A 15 -4.34 -6.60 -15.97
C ASN A 15 -5.35 -5.58 -16.52
N PHE A 16 -4.92 -4.67 -17.41
CA PHE A 16 -5.81 -3.70 -18.05
C PHE A 16 -6.93 -4.37 -18.86
N VAL A 17 -6.65 -5.47 -19.57
CA VAL A 17 -7.65 -6.22 -20.33
C VAL A 17 -8.69 -6.82 -19.38
N LEU A 18 -8.25 -7.40 -18.25
CA LEU A 18 -9.15 -7.92 -17.23
C LEU A 18 -10.02 -6.82 -16.61
N HIS A 19 -9.44 -5.66 -16.27
CA HIS A 19 -10.21 -4.54 -15.73
C HIS A 19 -11.26 -4.01 -16.71
N ARG A 20 -10.93 -3.94 -18.00
CA ARG A 20 -11.85 -3.49 -19.05
C ARG A 20 -12.95 -4.51 -19.32
N ASP A 21 -12.60 -5.77 -19.54
CA ASP A 21 -13.54 -6.81 -19.96
C ASP A 21 -14.48 -7.26 -18.82
N LEU A 22 -14.02 -7.17 -17.57
CA LEU A 22 -14.82 -7.47 -16.39
C LEU A 22 -15.43 -6.21 -15.74
N GLU A 23 -15.23 -5.04 -16.36
CA GLU A 23 -15.70 -3.73 -15.86
C GLU A 23 -15.32 -3.47 -14.39
N LEU A 24 -14.15 -3.95 -13.96
CA LEU A 24 -13.73 -3.86 -12.57
C LEU A 24 -13.27 -2.42 -12.26
N PRO A 25 -13.80 -1.79 -11.20
CA PRO A 25 -13.34 -0.48 -10.79
C PRO A 25 -11.87 -0.53 -10.38
N THR A 26 -11.13 0.54 -10.69
CA THR A 26 -9.78 0.73 -10.17
C THR A 26 -9.82 0.73 -8.64
N ILE A 27 -8.75 0.26 -8.00
CA ILE A 27 -8.63 0.22 -6.54
C ILE A 27 -8.93 1.59 -5.93
N SER A 28 -8.46 2.69 -6.52
CA SER A 28 -8.76 4.05 -6.06
C SER A 28 -10.25 4.38 -6.07
N LYS A 29 -10.96 4.05 -7.16
CA LYS A 29 -12.41 4.25 -7.28
C LYS A 29 -13.16 3.40 -6.25
N TYR A 30 -12.82 2.11 -6.16
CA TYR A 30 -13.42 1.22 -5.18
C TYR A 30 -13.21 1.72 -3.75
N MET A 31 -11.99 2.08 -3.39
CA MET A 31 -11.68 2.60 -2.05
C MET A 31 -12.43 3.90 -1.76
N LYS A 32 -12.53 4.79 -2.74
CA LYS A 32 -13.31 6.02 -2.61
C LYS A 32 -14.79 5.71 -2.37
N ASP A 33 -15.41 4.92 -3.24
CA ASP A 33 -16.84 4.60 -3.15
C ASP A 33 -17.18 3.86 -1.84
N VAL A 34 -16.31 2.96 -1.38
CA VAL A 34 -16.47 2.26 -0.10
C VAL A 34 -16.30 3.21 1.07
N SER A 35 -15.30 4.10 1.03
CA SER A 35 -15.08 5.09 2.09
C SER A 35 -16.27 6.06 2.21
N GLU A 36 -16.79 6.56 1.10
CA GLU A 36 -17.93 7.47 1.04
C GLU A 36 -19.17 6.83 1.67
N ARG A 37 -19.51 5.61 1.26
CA ARG A 37 -20.60 4.83 1.86
C ARG A 37 -20.41 4.59 3.36
N PHE A 38 -19.17 4.33 3.79
CA PHE A 38 -18.87 4.14 5.21
C PHE A 38 -19.13 5.43 6.01
N PHE A 39 -18.67 6.57 5.50
CA PHE A 39 -18.91 7.88 6.14
C PHE A 39 -20.39 8.28 6.11
N ASP A 40 -21.12 8.00 5.03
CA ASP A 40 -22.57 8.27 4.94
C ASP A 40 -23.34 7.49 6.01
N VAL A 41 -23.02 6.20 6.18
CA VAL A 41 -23.63 5.36 7.22
C VAL A 41 -23.27 5.85 8.62
N ALA A 42 -22.02 6.23 8.84
CA ALA A 42 -21.58 6.76 10.12
C ALA A 42 -22.24 8.11 10.45
N SER A 43 -22.47 8.96 9.45
CA SER A 43 -23.10 10.28 9.60
C SER A 43 -24.59 10.21 9.95
N SER A 44 -25.28 9.15 9.52
CA SER A 44 -26.71 8.91 9.76
C SER A 44 -26.98 8.00 10.96
N HIS A 45 -25.93 7.58 11.69
CA HIS A 45 -26.06 6.62 12.78
C HIS A 45 -26.73 7.26 14.01
N PRO A 46 -27.64 6.55 14.72
CA PRO A 46 -28.25 7.05 15.95
C PRO A 46 -27.28 7.24 17.13
N ASN A 47 -26.00 6.85 16.98
CA ASN A 47 -25.01 6.95 18.05
C ASN A 47 -24.22 8.24 17.86
N PRO A 48 -24.35 9.22 18.77
CA PRO A 48 -23.67 10.51 18.64
C PRO A 48 -22.14 10.39 18.63
N LEU A 49 -21.57 9.34 19.23
CA LEU A 49 -20.12 9.10 19.19
C LEU A 49 -19.64 8.80 17.77
N LEU A 50 -20.39 8.00 17.01
CA LEU A 50 -20.02 7.68 15.62
C LEU A 50 -20.16 8.89 14.71
N VAL A 51 -21.22 9.68 14.89
CA VAL A 51 -21.42 10.94 14.15
C VAL A 51 -20.29 11.93 14.46
N SER A 52 -19.88 12.06 15.74
CA SER A 52 -18.78 12.95 16.13
C SER A 52 -17.44 12.55 15.52
N ALA A 53 -17.19 11.25 15.33
CA ALA A 53 -15.96 10.75 14.71
C ALA A 53 -15.85 11.09 13.22
N VAL A 54 -16.98 11.23 12.51
CA VAL A 54 -17.00 11.70 11.10
C VAL A 54 -16.54 13.15 10.99
N SER A 55 -16.84 13.96 12.01
CA SER A 55 -16.47 15.39 12.07
C SER A 55 -15.10 15.65 12.71
N CYS A 56 -14.32 14.60 13.01
CA CYS A 56 -12.99 14.80 13.58
C CYS A 56 -12.10 15.53 12.58
N GLU A 57 -11.80 16.80 12.88
CA GLU A 57 -10.76 17.55 12.18
C GLU A 57 -9.45 16.80 12.34
N LEU A 58 -8.74 16.61 11.22
CA LEU A 58 -7.38 16.12 11.26
C LEU A 58 -6.56 17.10 12.13
N PRO A 59 -5.79 16.62 13.10
CA PRO A 59 -4.93 17.50 13.88
C PRO A 59 -4.03 18.28 12.92
N PRO A 60 -3.69 19.55 13.24
CA PRO A 60 -2.84 20.36 12.37
C PRO A 60 -1.58 19.58 12.00
N PRO A 61 -1.04 19.75 10.77
CA PRO A 61 0.05 18.92 10.23
C PRO A 61 1.30 18.82 11.12
N TYR A 62 1.43 19.72 12.09
CA TYR A 62 2.49 19.75 13.08
C TYR A 62 2.43 18.64 14.13
N HIS A 63 1.30 17.96 14.27
CA HIS A 63 1.23 16.71 15.01
C HIS A 63 1.40 15.56 14.03
N PHE A 64 2.62 15.42 13.48
CA PHE A 64 3.07 14.13 13.00
C PHE A 64 2.91 13.16 14.18
N CYS A 65 1.86 12.34 14.17
CA CYS A 65 1.92 11.02 14.77
C CYS A 65 3.26 10.48 14.30
N LYS A 66 4.24 10.32 15.20
CA LYS A 66 5.61 9.93 14.85
C LYS A 66 5.49 8.83 13.82
N ARG A 67 5.83 9.14 12.57
CA ARG A 67 5.65 8.23 11.46
C ARG A 67 6.32 6.93 11.92
N PRO A 68 5.66 5.76 11.83
CA PRO A 68 6.34 4.51 12.13
C PRO A 68 7.66 4.54 11.36
N ARG A 69 8.78 4.45 12.07
CA ARG A 69 10.13 4.53 11.49
C ARG A 69 10.15 3.64 10.26
N ASN A 70 10.16 4.26 9.09
CA ASN A 70 10.21 3.52 7.86
C ASN A 70 11.68 3.34 7.53
N VAL A 71 12.10 2.08 7.53
CA VAL A 71 13.46 1.60 7.19
C VAL A 71 14.01 2.23 5.89
N LEU A 72 13.14 2.75 5.02
CA LEU A 72 13.49 3.38 3.75
C LEU A 72 13.87 4.87 3.84
N LEU A 73 13.50 5.59 4.89
CA LEU A 73 13.83 7.03 5.05
C LEU A 73 14.83 7.29 6.17
N ASP A 74 14.99 6.34 7.08
CA ASP A 74 15.99 6.44 8.12
C ASP A 74 17.39 6.24 7.50
N PRO A 75 18.40 7.02 7.95
CA PRO A 75 19.78 6.75 7.57
C PRO A 75 20.14 5.30 7.95
N PRO A 76 20.98 4.61 7.14
CA PRO A 76 21.34 3.24 7.42
C PRO A 76 22.12 3.16 8.74
N ASP A 77 21.63 2.37 9.67
CA ASP A 77 22.35 2.03 10.90
C ASP A 77 23.62 1.21 10.57
N ASP A 78 24.59 1.18 11.49
CA ASP A 78 25.89 0.50 11.31
C ASP A 78 25.76 -0.96 10.82
N LEU A 79 24.74 -1.68 11.29
CA LEU A 79 24.44 -3.05 10.84
C LEU A 79 24.04 -3.13 9.36
N THR A 80 23.28 -2.14 8.88
CA THR A 80 22.86 -2.05 7.48
C THR A 80 24.05 -1.69 6.60
N LEU A 81 24.92 -0.78 7.07
CA LEU A 81 26.15 -0.39 6.37
C LEU A 81 27.09 -1.60 6.17
N GLU A 82 27.29 -2.42 7.21
CA GLU A 82 28.12 -3.63 7.12
C GLU A 82 27.51 -4.70 6.21
N ALA A 83 26.17 -4.85 6.23
CA ALA A 83 25.48 -5.77 5.32
C ALA A 83 25.63 -5.35 3.84
N GLU A 84 25.51 -4.05 3.54
CA GLU A 84 25.72 -3.52 2.19
C GLU A 84 27.17 -3.73 1.71
N LYS A 85 28.16 -3.50 2.58
CA LYS A 85 29.57 -3.78 2.29
C LYS A 85 29.81 -5.26 1.96
N LEU A 86 29.20 -6.18 2.72
CA LEU A 86 29.30 -7.62 2.47
C LEU A 86 28.66 -8.03 1.14
N ILE A 87 27.51 -7.44 0.81
CA ILE A 87 26.83 -7.68 -0.48
C ILE A 87 27.72 -7.21 -1.63
N GLU A 88 28.32 -6.04 -1.51
CA GLU A 88 29.20 -5.48 -2.55
C GLU A 88 30.48 -6.29 -2.72
N PHE A 89 31.10 -6.71 -1.61
CA PHE A 89 32.25 -7.61 -1.63
C PHE A 89 31.93 -8.94 -2.35
N ASN A 90 30.76 -9.52 -2.07
CA ASN A 90 30.33 -10.76 -2.72
C ASN A 90 30.08 -10.59 -4.22
N LYS A 91 29.50 -9.46 -4.66
CA LYS A 91 29.35 -9.16 -6.10
C LYS A 91 30.70 -9.11 -6.80
N MET A 92 31.69 -8.41 -6.20
CA MET A 92 33.06 -8.35 -6.73
C MET A 92 33.74 -9.72 -6.75
N ALA A 93 33.48 -10.57 -5.76
CA ALA A 93 34.03 -11.92 -5.71
C ALA A 93 33.35 -12.90 -6.69
N MET A 94 32.13 -12.62 -7.12
CA MET A 94 31.40 -13.42 -8.12
C MET A 94 31.74 -13.01 -9.56
N THR A 95 32.04 -11.73 -9.81
CA THR A 95 32.54 -11.28 -11.12
C THR A 95 33.96 -11.78 -11.38
N ARG A 96 34.86 -11.76 -10.38
CA ARG A 96 36.25 -12.30 -10.52
C ARG A 96 36.36 -13.82 -10.66
N ARG A 97 35.29 -14.57 -10.42
CA ARG A 97 35.27 -16.05 -10.57
C ARG A 97 34.81 -16.50 -11.97
N LYS A 98 34.50 -15.55 -12.86
CA LYS A 98 33.99 -15.80 -14.21
C LYS A 98 35.00 -15.49 -15.31
N ASP A 99 36.20 -15.05 -14.92
CA ASP A 99 37.40 -14.88 -15.74
C ASP A 99 38.34 -16.08 -15.51
#